data_AF-A0A2W1KAH6-F1
#
_entry.id   AF-A0A2W1KAH6-F1
#
_cell.length_a   1.000
_cell.length_b   1.000
_cell.length_c   1.000
_cell.angle_alpha   90.00
_cell.angle_beta   90.00
_cell.angle_gamma   90.00
#
_symmetry.space_group_name_H-M   'P 1'
#
loop_
_entity.id
_entity.type
_entity.pdbx_description
1 polymer ?
#
loop_
_entity_poly.entity_id
_entity_poly.type
_entity_poly.pdbx_seq_one_letter_code
_entity_poly.pdbx_strand_id
1 'polypeptide(L)'
;MKQYVIDKKTIRLKVKKSPLLVRGVMFSLSFFSFTLPLVGIITRIAMGKGFHMGSFIFLFLFGLIGFYLLRTSLWNTYGEETIKLLKSRIEYEANYGWFKDGKKSINLNGLVLSIEQVGYQEDNTGVLIFEGEEAQIESVVKMPINQLEHLIEEIKPIIENLQ
;
A
#
# COMPACT_ATOMS: atom_id res chain seq x y z
N MET A 1 -8.44 -8.75 15.17
CA MET A 1 -8.79 -7.33 14.93
C MET A 1 -9.48 -7.25 13.58
N LYS A 2 -10.60 -6.52 13.48
CA LYS A 2 -11.30 -6.30 12.21
C LYS A 2 -10.43 -5.40 11.33
N GLN A 3 -10.02 -5.87 10.15
CA GLN A 3 -9.15 -5.11 9.23
C GLN A 3 -9.93 -4.20 8.28
N TYR A 4 -11.26 -4.17 8.36
CA TYR A 4 -12.09 -3.32 7.51
C TYR A 4 -13.12 -2.52 8.31
N VAL A 5 -13.49 -1.37 7.77
CA VAL A 5 -14.57 -0.50 8.26
C VAL A 5 -15.42 -0.08 7.07
N ILE A 6 -16.73 -0.27 7.19
CA ILE A 6 -17.70 0.20 6.20
C ILE A 6 -18.41 1.43 6.77
N ASP A 7 -18.36 2.52 6.03
CA ASP A 7 -19.05 3.77 6.34
C ASP A 7 -19.94 4.16 5.15
N LYS A 8 -21.21 3.72 5.21
CA LYS A 8 -22.24 3.90 4.16
C LYS A 8 -21.82 3.35 2.80
N LYS A 9 -21.09 4.16 2.02
CA LYS A 9 -20.62 3.86 0.65
C LYS A 9 -19.11 3.86 0.52
N THR A 10 -18.39 3.99 1.64
CA THR A 10 -16.93 3.97 1.66
C THR A 10 -16.47 2.80 2.51
N ILE A 11 -15.73 1.89 1.88
CA ILE A 11 -15.08 0.77 2.55
C ILE A 11 -13.62 1.14 2.75
N ARG A 12 -13.13 0.97 3.96
CA ARG A 12 -11.74 1.22 4.33
C ARG A 12 -11.10 -0.07 4.79
N LEU A 13 -10.05 -0.53 4.09
CA LEU A 13 -9.28 -1.72 4.45
C LEU A 13 -7.95 -1.29 5.03
N LYS A 14 -7.59 -1.76 6.22
CA LYS A 14 -6.36 -1.40 6.91
C LYS A 14 -5.39 -2.56 6.93
N VAL A 15 -4.13 -2.25 6.61
CA VAL A 15 -3.03 -3.20 6.71
C VAL A 15 -2.78 -3.55 8.17
N LYS A 16 -2.54 -4.84 8.44
CA LYS A 16 -2.08 -5.29 9.76
C LYS A 16 -0.69 -4.70 10.02
N LYS A 17 -0.59 -3.87 11.07
CA LYS A 17 0.68 -3.24 11.45
C LYS A 17 1.73 -4.29 11.77
N SER A 18 2.91 -4.13 11.20
CA SER A 18 4.08 -4.94 11.56
C SER A 18 4.49 -4.70 13.02
N PRO A 19 5.23 -5.62 13.67
CA PRO A 19 5.76 -5.41 15.02
C PRO A 19 6.50 -4.08 15.13
N LEU A 20 6.39 -3.42 16.28
CA LEU A 20 6.97 -2.08 16.48
C LEU A 20 8.48 -2.08 16.24
N LEU A 21 9.19 -3.11 16.69
CA LEU A 21 10.63 -3.28 16.48
C LEU A 21 10.99 -3.32 14.99
N VAL A 22 10.27 -4.13 14.20
CA VAL A 22 10.50 -4.26 12.75
C VAL A 22 10.30 -2.91 12.07
N ARG A 23 9.21 -2.20 12.39
CA ARG A 23 8.97 -0.86 11.85
C ARG A 23 10.08 0.12 12.23
N GLY A 24 10.50 0.13 13.50
CA GLY A 24 11.60 0.96 13.98
C GLY A 24 12.88 0.73 13.19
N VAL A 25 13.28 -0.54 13.03
CA VAL A 25 14.46 -0.91 12.24
C VAL A 25 14.34 -0.45 10.79
N MET A 26 13.20 -0.69 10.13
CA MET A 26 13.02 -0.29 8.73
C MET A 26 13.07 1.23 8.53
N PHE A 27 12.45 2.00 9.43
CA PHE A 27 12.54 3.47 9.39
C PHE A 27 13.96 3.96 9.66
N SER A 28 14.69 3.37 10.62
CA SER A 28 16.09 3.69 10.87
C SER A 28 16.98 3.40 9.66
N LEU A 29 16.81 2.23 9.03
CA LEU A 29 17.56 1.88 7.82
C LEU A 29 17.28 2.85 6.68
N SER A 30 16.01 3.18 6.43
CA SER A 30 15.63 4.18 5.43
C SER A 30 16.27 5.55 5.73
N PHE A 31 16.20 6.01 6.97
CA PHE A 31 16.82 7.26 7.41
C PHE A 31 18.34 7.27 7.19
N PHE A 32 19.03 6.18 7.56
CA PHE A 32 20.47 6.06 7.36
C PHE A 32 20.86 5.95 5.89
N SER A 33 20.02 5.33 5.06
CA SER A 33 20.24 5.29 3.61
C SER A 33 20.30 6.69 3.00
N PHE A 34 19.53 7.67 3.50
CA PHE A 34 19.65 9.05 3.02
C PHE A 34 20.78 9.82 3.70
N THR A 35 20.95 9.66 5.01
CA THR A 35 21.85 10.53 5.80
C THR A 35 23.32 10.14 5.66
N LEU A 36 23.68 8.86 5.62
CA LEU A 36 25.08 8.43 5.51
C LEU A 36 25.76 8.92 4.22
N PRO A 37 25.14 8.78 3.01
CA PRO A 37 25.71 9.34 1.79
C PRO A 37 25.84 10.87 1.85
N LEU A 38 24.84 11.57 2.39
CA LEU A 38 24.87 13.03 2.50
C LEU A 38 25.99 13.50 3.42
N VAL A 39 26.13 12.90 4.60
CA VAL A 39 27.23 13.19 5.53
C VAL A 39 28.57 12.91 4.86
N GLY A 40 28.72 11.76 4.20
CA GLY A 40 29.96 11.42 3.49
C GLY A 40 30.32 12.42 2.37
N ILE A 41 29.33 12.94 1.64
CA ILE A 41 29.55 13.99 0.64
C ILE A 41 29.99 15.30 1.31
N ILE A 42 29.29 15.72 2.36
CA ILE A 42 29.60 16.94 3.11
C ILE A 42 31.01 16.88 3.69
N THR A 43 31.41 15.78 4.32
CA THR A 43 32.76 15.65 4.90
C THR A 43 33.85 15.69 3.83
N ARG A 44 33.63 15.06 2.67
CA ARG A 44 34.58 15.13 1.55
C ARG A 44 34.77 16.55 1.02
N ILE A 45 33.67 17.29 0.85
CA ILE A 45 33.72 18.69 0.43
C ILE A 45 34.45 19.54 1.48
N ALA A 46 34.11 19.37 2.75
CA ALA A 46 34.75 20.09 3.85
C ALA A 46 36.26 19.83 3.97
N MET A 47 36.70 18.61 3.61
CA MET A 47 38.13 18.24 3.57
C MET A 47 38.85 18.69 2.29
N GLY A 48 38.22 19.49 1.43
CA GLY A 48 38.83 19.98 0.18
C GLY A 48 38.98 18.92 -0.91
N LYS A 49 38.37 17.74 -0.75
CA LYS A 49 38.43 16.65 -1.75
C LYS A 49 37.46 16.82 -2.92
N GLY A 50 36.64 17.88 -2.90
CA GLY A 50 35.69 18.21 -3.96
C GLY A 50 34.52 17.22 -4.11
N PHE A 51 33.61 17.55 -5.03
CA PHE A 51 32.48 16.69 -5.40
C PHE A 51 32.83 15.84 -6.62
N HIS A 52 32.80 14.51 -6.47
CA HIS A 52 33.06 13.59 -7.57
C HIS A 52 31.78 12.95 -8.10
N MET A 53 31.78 12.58 -9.39
CA MET A 53 30.67 11.88 -10.04
C MET A 53 30.24 10.60 -9.30
N GLY A 54 31.20 9.84 -8.74
CA GLY A 54 30.89 8.66 -7.93
C GLY A 54 30.03 8.97 -6.70
N SER A 55 30.13 10.17 -6.13
CA SER A 55 29.30 10.60 -5.00
C SER A 55 27.85 10.84 -5.42
N PHE A 56 27.63 11.32 -6.65
CA PHE A 56 26.30 11.46 -7.22
C PHE A 56 25.64 10.10 -7.45
N ILE A 57 26.37 9.16 -8.06
CA ILE A 57 25.89 7.78 -8.29
C ILE A 57 25.55 7.11 -6.95
N PHE A 58 26.42 7.27 -5.96
CA PHE A 58 26.21 6.69 -4.63
C PHE A 58 24.98 7.29 -3.94
N LEU A 59 24.81 8.62 -3.99
CA LEU A 59 23.62 9.30 -3.46
C LEU A 59 22.34 8.82 -4.15
N PHE A 60 22.37 8.67 -5.48
CA PHE A 60 21.23 8.21 -6.25
C PHE A 60 20.83 6.78 -5.87
N LEU A 61 21.77 5.84 -5.84
CA LEU A 61 21.51 4.45 -5.48
C LEU A 61 20.97 4.31 -4.05
N PHE A 62 21.63 4.96 -3.09
CA PHE A 62 21.16 4.96 -1.71
C PHE A 62 19.83 5.70 -1.54
N GLY A 63 19.58 6.72 -2.34
CA GLY A 63 18.29 7.41 -2.41
C GLY A 63 17.17 6.47 -2.88
N LEU A 64 17.40 5.67 -3.93
CA LEU A 64 16.44 4.67 -4.40
C LEU A 64 16.14 3.62 -3.33
N ILE A 65 17.18 3.08 -2.68
CA ILE A 65 17.04 2.09 -1.61
C ILE A 65 16.30 2.69 -0.41
N GLY A 66 16.73 3.88 0.02
CA GLY A 66 16.12 4.60 1.15
C GLY A 66 14.65 4.92 0.89
N PHE A 67 14.31 5.32 -0.33
CA PHE A 67 12.94 5.62 -0.74
C PHE A 67 12.08 4.35 -0.77
N TYR A 68 12.58 3.25 -1.33
CA TYR A 68 11.90 1.96 -1.30
C TYR A 68 11.63 1.50 0.14
N LEU A 69 12.63 1.55 1.01
CA LEU A 69 12.47 1.19 2.43
C LEU A 69 11.47 2.11 3.14
N LEU A 70 11.50 3.42 2.86
CA LEU A 70 10.54 4.38 3.40
C LEU A 70 9.12 4.02 2.98
N ARG A 71 8.92 3.77 1.67
CA ARG A 71 7.63 3.42 1.07
C ARG A 71 7.04 2.20 1.77
N THR A 72 7.83 1.15 1.92
CA THR A 72 7.42 -0.11 2.56
C THR A 72 7.18 0.07 4.06
N SER A 73 8.00 0.86 4.76
CA SER A 73 7.82 1.16 6.19
C SER A 73 6.51 1.90 6.46
N LEU A 74 6.17 2.86 5.59
CA LEU A 74 4.93 3.62 5.66
C LEU A 74 3.71 2.73 5.39
N TRP A 75 3.77 1.86 4.37
CA TRP A 75 2.71 0.86 4.14
C TRP A 75 2.49 -0.05 5.36
N ASN A 76 3.57 -0.58 5.93
CA ASN A 76 3.52 -1.46 7.10
C ASN A 76 3.04 -0.78 8.40
N THR A 77 2.93 0.56 8.39
CA THR A 77 2.59 1.36 9.57
C THR A 77 1.22 2.03 9.43
N TYR A 78 0.94 2.61 8.27
CA TYR A 78 -0.21 3.46 7.98
C TYR A 78 -1.02 3.00 6.77
N GLY A 79 -0.63 1.90 6.12
CA GLY A 79 -1.27 1.42 4.90
C GLY A 79 -2.78 1.22 5.07
N GLU A 80 -3.53 1.89 4.22
CA GLU A 80 -4.98 1.84 4.17
C GLU A 80 -5.45 1.95 2.72
N GLU A 81 -6.45 1.17 2.35
CA GLU A 81 -7.16 1.31 1.09
C GLU A 81 -8.53 1.90 1.34
N THR A 82 -8.96 2.73 0.40
CA THR A 82 -10.31 3.28 0.38
C THR A 82 -10.98 2.89 -0.93
N ILE A 83 -12.11 2.20 -0.81
CA ILE A 83 -12.99 1.82 -1.91
C ILE A 83 -14.28 2.63 -1.75
N LYS A 84 -14.58 3.49 -2.71
CA LYS A 84 -15.81 4.30 -2.73
C LYS A 84 -16.77 3.75 -3.77
N LEU A 85 -17.96 3.38 -3.31
CA LEU A 85 -19.06 2.92 -4.15
C LEU A 85 -19.88 4.14 -4.61
N LEU A 86 -19.78 4.48 -5.89
CA LEU A 86 -20.60 5.51 -6.54
C LEU A 86 -21.75 4.86 -7.31
N LYS A 87 -22.64 5.64 -7.93
CA LYS A 87 -23.81 5.08 -8.62
C LYS A 87 -23.46 4.16 -9.79
N SER A 88 -22.41 4.47 -10.56
CA SER A 88 -22.06 3.72 -11.78
C SER A 88 -20.65 3.14 -11.77
N ARG A 89 -19.85 3.45 -10.75
CA ARG A 89 -18.44 3.07 -10.69
C ARG A 89 -17.97 2.89 -9.26
N ILE A 90 -16.87 2.17 -9.11
CA ILE A 90 -16.08 2.08 -7.89
C ILE A 90 -14.82 2.92 -8.07
N GLU A 91 -14.47 3.73 -7.08
CA GLU A 91 -13.18 4.41 -7.00
C GLU A 91 -12.30 3.74 -5.94
N TYR A 92 -11.09 3.37 -6.33
CA TYR A 92 -10.10 2.70 -5.49
C TYR A 92 -8.87 3.59 -5.31
N GLU A 93 -8.42 3.77 -4.07
CA GLU A 93 -7.21 4.51 -3.74
C GLU A 93 -6.45 3.80 -2.61
N ALA A 94 -5.19 3.46 -2.85
CA ALA A 94 -4.27 3.00 -1.80
C ALA A 94 -3.55 4.21 -1.18
N ASN A 95 -3.60 4.30 0.14
CA ASN A 95 -3.05 5.39 0.94
C ASN A 95 -1.97 4.86 1.88
N TYR A 96 -0.76 5.38 1.73
CA TYR A 96 0.42 5.00 2.53
C TYR A 96 0.66 5.99 3.69
N GLY A 97 -0.29 6.88 3.95
CA GLY A 97 -0.19 7.96 4.94
C GLY A 97 0.43 9.22 4.35
N TRP A 98 1.71 9.15 3.93
CA TRP A 98 2.44 10.31 3.40
C TRP A 98 2.31 10.49 1.89
N PHE A 99 1.96 9.42 1.18
CA PHE A 99 1.68 9.44 -0.25
C PHE A 99 0.50 8.53 -0.56
N LYS A 100 -0.11 8.77 -1.71
CA LYS A 100 -1.25 8.02 -2.22
C LYS A 100 -0.92 7.50 -3.60
N ASP A 101 -1.42 6.32 -3.91
CA ASP A 101 -1.34 5.79 -5.26
C ASP A 101 -2.33 6.50 -6.19
N GLY A 102 -2.17 6.28 -7.49
CA GLY A 102 -3.13 6.72 -8.48
C GLY A 102 -4.52 6.14 -8.20
N LYS A 103 -5.55 6.99 -8.31
CA LYS A 103 -6.94 6.52 -8.22
C LYS A 103 -7.26 5.63 -9.41
N LYS A 104 -7.78 4.43 -9.13
CA LYS A 104 -8.31 3.53 -10.14
C LYS A 104 -9.83 3.57 -10.10
N SER A 105 -10.48 3.42 -11.24
CA SER A 105 -11.93 3.34 -11.31
C SER A 105 -12.39 2.22 -12.21
N ILE A 106 -13.43 1.50 -11.79
CA ILE A 106 -14.07 0.43 -12.57
C ILE A 106 -15.58 0.62 -12.56
N ASN A 107 -16.25 0.28 -13.67
CA ASN A 107 -17.70 0.35 -13.75
C ASN A 107 -18.36 -0.75 -12.90
N LEU A 108 -19.56 -0.47 -12.38
CA LEU A 108 -20.33 -1.43 -11.60
C LEU A 108 -21.03 -2.49 -12.45
N ASN A 109 -21.25 -2.24 -13.75
CA ASN A 109 -21.91 -3.19 -14.64
C ASN A 109 -21.06 -4.45 -14.80
N GLY A 110 -21.66 -5.61 -14.57
CA GLY A 110 -20.97 -6.91 -14.68
C GLY A 110 -19.89 -7.13 -13.63
N LEU A 111 -19.85 -6.34 -12.56
CA LEU A 111 -18.82 -6.46 -11.53
C LEU A 111 -18.95 -7.77 -10.75
N VAL A 112 -17.87 -8.54 -10.73
CA VAL A 112 -17.70 -9.77 -9.95
C VAL A 112 -16.69 -9.50 -8.84
N LEU A 113 -17.06 -9.90 -7.61
CA LEU A 113 -16.18 -9.90 -6.45
C LEU A 113 -15.61 -11.31 -6.26
N SER A 114 -14.30 -11.43 -6.18
CA SER A 114 -13.63 -12.70 -5.91
C SER A 114 -12.51 -12.51 -4.88
N ILE A 115 -12.07 -13.63 -4.31
CA ILE A 115 -10.96 -13.68 -3.36
C ILE A 115 -9.83 -14.46 -4.02
N GLU A 116 -8.65 -13.86 -4.10
CA GLU A 116 -7.43 -14.58 -4.48
C GLU A 116 -6.58 -14.85 -3.24
N GLN A 117 -6.24 -16.12 -3.02
CA GLN A 117 -5.40 -16.51 -1.90
C GLN A 117 -3.95 -16.08 -2.16
N VAL A 118 -3.34 -15.42 -1.17
CA VAL A 118 -1.96 -14.95 -1.25
C VAL A 118 -1.15 -15.40 -0.05
N GLY A 119 0.08 -15.87 -0.30
CA GLY A 119 0.97 -16.40 0.72
C GLY A 119 0.95 -17.93 0.80
N TYR A 120 1.39 -18.48 1.93
CA TYR A 120 1.34 -19.93 2.14
C TYR A 120 -0.09 -20.36 2.46
N GLN A 121 -0.48 -21.56 2.04
CA GLN A 121 -1.85 -22.06 2.25
C GLN A 121 -2.26 -22.06 3.73
N GLU A 122 -1.30 -22.27 4.63
CA GLU A 122 -1.49 -22.28 6.08
C GLU A 122 -1.86 -20.91 6.66
N ASP A 123 -1.47 -19.80 6.00
CA ASP A 123 -1.74 -18.44 6.49
C ASP A 123 -3.22 -18.04 6.32
N ASN A 124 -3.96 -18.74 5.45
CA ASN A 124 -5.37 -18.49 5.13
C ASN A 124 -5.68 -17.01 4.86
N THR A 125 -4.77 -16.33 4.15
CA THR A 125 -4.90 -14.92 3.75
C THR A 125 -5.20 -14.78 2.27
N GLY A 126 -6.00 -13.78 1.92
CA GLY A 126 -6.32 -13.42 0.55
C GLY A 126 -6.31 -11.91 0.32
N VAL A 127 -6.57 -11.55 -0.92
CA VAL A 127 -6.87 -10.19 -1.38
C VAL A 127 -8.23 -10.16 -2.04
N LEU A 128 -8.90 -9.00 -1.97
CA LEU A 128 -10.16 -8.78 -2.66
C LEU A 128 -9.91 -8.36 -4.10
N ILE A 129 -10.61 -8.99 -5.04
CA ILE A 129 -10.57 -8.65 -6.46
C ILE A 129 -11.91 -8.09 -6.88
N PHE A 130 -11.86 -6.95 -7.56
CA PHE A 130 -12.97 -6.33 -8.27
C PHE A 130 -12.72 -6.53 -9.76
N GLU A 131 -13.44 -7.46 -10.37
CA GLU A 131 -13.34 -7.77 -11.78
C GLU A 131 -14.58 -7.24 -12.50
N GLY A 132 -14.39 -6.42 -13.53
CA GLY A 132 -15.47 -5.91 -14.38
C GLY A 132 -15.13 -6.17 -15.84
N GLU A 133 -16.00 -5.76 -16.76
CA GLU A 133 -15.91 -6.16 -18.16
C GLU A 133 -14.59 -5.77 -18.85
N GLU A 134 -14.02 -4.61 -18.51
CA GLU A 134 -12.83 -4.04 -19.20
C GLU A 134 -11.59 -3.90 -18.30
N ALA A 135 -11.75 -4.07 -16.98
CA ALA A 135 -10.68 -3.79 -16.02
C ALA A 135 -10.78 -4.67 -14.78
N GLN A 136 -9.66 -4.80 -14.07
CA GLN A 136 -9.57 -5.49 -12.80
C GLN A 136 -8.86 -4.60 -11.79
N ILE A 137 -9.38 -4.55 -10.56
CA ILE A 137 -8.73 -3.91 -9.43
C ILE A 137 -8.48 -4.97 -8.36
N GLU A 138 -7.21 -5.29 -8.16
CA GLU A 138 -6.73 -6.11 -7.05
C GLU A 138 -6.42 -5.23 -5.84
N SER A 139 -6.98 -5.60 -4.68
CA SER A 139 -6.61 -5.01 -3.40
C SER A 139 -5.18 -5.38 -3.04
N VAL A 140 -4.41 -4.41 -2.54
CA VAL A 140 -3.05 -4.62 -2.02
C VAL A 140 -3.04 -4.94 -0.51
N VAL A 141 -4.20 -4.89 0.18
CA VAL A 141 -4.38 -5.23 1.59
C VAL A 141 -4.68 -6.72 1.72
N LYS A 142 -3.70 -7.43 2.27
CA LYS A 142 -3.83 -8.85 2.63
C LYS A 142 -4.60 -8.99 3.94
N MET A 143 -5.60 -9.87 3.96
CA MET A 143 -6.38 -10.15 5.16
C MET A 143 -6.91 -11.59 5.19
N PRO A 144 -7.33 -12.09 6.37
CA PRO A 144 -7.89 -13.44 6.49
C PRO A 144 -9.09 -13.66 5.56
N ILE A 145 -9.15 -14.82 4.90
CA ILE A 145 -10.22 -15.15 3.94
C ILE A 145 -11.61 -15.03 4.59
N ASN A 146 -11.76 -15.46 5.85
CA ASN A 146 -13.02 -15.31 6.58
C ASN A 146 -13.49 -13.86 6.76
N GLN A 147 -12.58 -12.89 6.85
CA GLN A 147 -12.93 -11.46 6.90
C GLN A 147 -13.30 -10.94 5.52
N LEU A 148 -12.70 -11.47 4.45
CA LEU A 148 -13.04 -11.12 3.07
C LEU A 148 -14.41 -11.65 2.68
N GLU A 149 -14.73 -12.89 3.05
CA GLU A 149 -16.05 -13.48 2.83
C GLU A 149 -17.13 -12.63 3.50
N HIS A 150 -16.96 -12.31 4.79
CA HIS A 150 -17.90 -11.45 5.51
C HIS A 150 -17.96 -10.03 4.92
N LEU A 151 -16.84 -9.50 4.43
CA LEU A 151 -16.81 -8.20 3.75
C LEU A 151 -17.62 -8.24 2.44
N ILE A 152 -17.47 -9.31 1.64
CA ILE A 152 -18.24 -9.48 0.39
C ILE A 152 -19.74 -9.58 0.70
N GLU A 153 -20.13 -10.34 1.72
CA GLU A 153 -21.52 -10.43 2.17
C GLU A 153 -22.11 -9.07 2.57
N GLU A 154 -21.33 -8.22 3.25
CA GLU A 154 -21.76 -6.86 3.63
C GLU A 154 -21.84 -5.91 2.42
N ILE A 155 -20.95 -6.05 1.43
CA ILE A 155 -20.84 -5.14 0.28
C ILE A 155 -21.84 -5.47 -0.83
N LYS A 156 -22.08 -6.76 -1.10
CA LYS A 156 -22.94 -7.23 -2.19
C LYS A 156 -24.31 -6.53 -2.23
N PRO A 157 -25.09 -6.42 -1.13
CA PRO A 157 -26.38 -5.72 -1.17
C PRO A 157 -26.21 -4.21 -1.43
N ILE A 158 -25.09 -3.59 -1.06
CA ILE A 158 -24.85 -2.17 -1.32
C ILE A 158 -24.60 -1.95 -2.82
N ILE A 159 -23.88 -2.86 -3.47
CA ILE A 159 -23.62 -2.82 -4.91
C ILE A 159 -24.91 -3.05 -5.70
N GLU A 160 -25.71 -4.06 -5.32
CA GLU A 160 -26.99 -4.37 -5.96
C GLU A 160 -27.98 -3.18 -5.88
N ASN A 161 -27.95 -2.40 -4.81
CA ASN A 161 -28.78 -1.18 -4.68
C ASN A 161 -28.27 0.03 -5.50
N LEU A 162 -27.09 -0.06 -6.11
CA LEU A 162 -26.49 1.02 -6.91
C LEU A 162 -26.60 0.76 -8.42
N GLN A 163 -26.77 -0.49 -8.84
CA GLN A 163 -27.09 -0.90 -10.21
C GLN A 163 -28.56 -0.61 -10.55
#